data_AF-A0A8I0NAW5-F1
#
_entry.id   AF-A0A8I0NAW5-F1
#
_cell.length_a   1.000
_cell.length_b   1.000
_cell.length_c   1.000
_cell.angle_alpha   90.00
_cell.angle_beta   90.00
_cell.angle_gamma   90.00
#
_symmetry.space_group_name_H-M   'P 1'
#
loop_
_entity.id
_entity.type
_entity.pdbx_description
1 polymer ?
#
loop_
_entity_poly.entity_id
_entity_poly.type
_entity_poly.pdbx_seq_one_letter_code
_entity_poly.pdbx_strand_id
1 'polypeptide(L)'
;MKRSWLLLGALVAAGCSQTASPTFIDGHYYMAGDPACTQFKSNKTKPVIWCHTAQGNPTEMRPALTDQQLQMYQTNQIIAAQQNAAVSSQIAANNQAINAQTMETLKQVRRGGY
;
A
#
# COMPACT_ATOMS: atom_id res chain seq x y z
N MET A 1 23.69 20.61 -24.95
CA MET A 1 22.46 20.55 -24.11
C MET A 1 21.80 19.17 -24.27
N LYS A 2 22.28 18.11 -23.59
CA LYS A 2 21.77 16.73 -23.74
C LYS A 2 21.99 15.88 -22.46
N ARG A 3 21.70 16.42 -21.28
CA ARG A 3 22.03 15.75 -19.99
C ARG A 3 20.97 15.89 -18.89
N SER A 4 19.69 16.15 -19.23
CA SER A 4 18.62 16.37 -18.25
C SER A 4 17.50 15.33 -18.24
N TRP A 5 17.68 14.14 -18.82
CA TRP A 5 16.63 13.10 -18.86
C TRP A 5 16.78 12.00 -17.79
N LEU A 6 17.83 12.04 -16.96
CA LEU A 6 18.09 11.01 -15.94
C LEU A 6 17.40 11.24 -14.59
N LEU A 7 16.74 12.38 -14.39
CA LEU A 7 16.15 12.73 -13.08
C LEU A 7 14.70 12.25 -12.88
N LEU A 8 13.99 11.81 -13.93
CA LEU A 8 12.60 11.33 -13.79
C LEU A 8 12.46 9.87 -13.32
N GLY A 9 13.52 9.05 -13.42
CA GLY A 9 13.44 7.61 -13.07
C GLY A 9 13.57 7.31 -11.57
N ALA A 10 14.11 8.23 -10.78
CA ALA A 10 14.43 8.00 -9.37
C ALA A 10 13.23 8.14 -8.41
N LEU A 11 12.10 8.73 -8.85
CA LEU A 11 10.94 8.95 -7.99
C LEU A 11 10.07 7.70 -7.76
N VAL A 12 10.26 6.62 -8.53
CA VAL A 12 9.40 5.42 -8.45
C VAL A 12 9.89 4.39 -7.41
N ALA A 13 11.06 4.59 -6.81
CA ALA A 13 11.66 3.62 -5.88
C ALA A 13 11.20 3.74 -4.41
N ALA A 14 10.38 4.74 -4.06
CA ALA A 14 9.93 4.95 -2.68
C ALA A 14 8.78 4.02 -2.23
N GLY A 15 8.36 3.06 -3.07
CA GLY A 15 7.13 2.28 -2.88
C GLY A 15 7.23 0.98 -2.06
N CYS A 16 8.39 0.62 -1.51
CA CYS A 16 8.58 -0.69 -0.85
C CYS A 16 8.89 -0.60 0.65
N SER A 17 8.30 0.35 1.39
CA SER A 17 8.33 0.24 2.85
C SER A 17 7.40 -0.90 3.26
N GLN A 18 7.97 -1.95 3.86
CA GLN A 18 7.17 -3.01 4.46
C GLN A 18 6.30 -2.37 5.55
N THR A 19 4.99 -2.60 5.47
CA THR A 19 4.03 -1.99 6.39
C THR A 19 3.68 -3.00 7.48
N ALA A 20 3.47 -2.51 8.70
CA ALA A 20 3.12 -3.36 9.83
C ALA A 20 1.75 -4.03 9.58
N SER A 21 1.68 -5.32 9.86
CA SER A 21 0.45 -6.11 9.72
C SER A 21 0.28 -7.06 10.92
N PRO A 22 -0.96 -7.44 11.26
CA PRO A 22 -1.23 -8.41 12.30
C PRO A 22 -0.57 -9.75 11.98
N THR A 23 0.34 -10.16 12.85
CA THR A 23 1.05 -11.44 12.81
C THR A 23 0.68 -12.24 14.04
N PHE A 24 0.32 -13.51 13.86
CA PHE A 24 -0.05 -14.40 14.95
C PHE A 24 1.20 -15.04 15.59
N ILE A 25 1.44 -14.78 16.87
CA ILE A 25 2.62 -15.20 17.61
C ILE A 25 2.15 -15.65 19.00
N ASP A 26 2.50 -16.87 19.43
CA ASP A 26 2.23 -17.38 20.78
C ASP A 26 0.77 -17.18 21.26
N GLY A 27 -0.22 -17.36 20.37
CA GLY A 27 -1.65 -17.26 20.73
C GLY A 27 -2.26 -15.86 20.61
N HIS A 28 -1.48 -14.84 20.25
CA HIS A 28 -1.94 -13.45 20.16
C HIS A 28 -1.54 -12.81 18.82
N TYR A 29 -2.29 -11.80 18.40
CA TYR A 29 -1.94 -10.99 17.22
C TYR A 29 -1.13 -9.77 17.62
N TYR A 30 -0.06 -9.47 16.88
CA TYR A 30 0.79 -8.29 17.09
C TYR A 30 1.01 -7.57 15.77
N MET A 31 1.22 -6.26 15.81
CA MET A 31 1.65 -5.50 14.62
C MET A 31 3.14 -5.73 14.38
N ALA A 32 3.50 -6.44 13.30
CA ALA A 32 4.89 -6.74 12.95
C ALA A 32 5.11 -6.68 11.43
N GLY A 33 6.37 -6.77 11.00
CA GLY A 33 6.75 -6.82 9.59
C GLY A 33 7.12 -5.48 8.96
N ASP A 34 7.05 -4.37 9.71
CA ASP A 34 7.62 -3.08 9.28
C ASP A 34 9.12 -2.97 9.62
N PRO A 35 9.87 -1.99 9.08
CA PRO A 35 11.30 -1.82 9.34
C PRO A 35 11.68 -1.79 10.82
N ALA A 36 10.79 -1.28 11.67
CA ALA A 36 10.99 -1.24 13.11
C ALA A 36 10.79 -2.61 13.78
N CYS A 37 10.03 -3.53 13.20
CA CYS A 37 9.72 -4.85 13.76
C CYS A 37 9.86 -5.96 12.72
N THR A 38 11.02 -6.00 12.06
CA THR A 38 11.37 -7.07 11.10
C THR A 38 11.81 -8.34 11.81
N GLN A 39 12.47 -8.20 12.97
CA GLN A 39 12.80 -9.28 13.88
C GLN A 39 12.08 -9.05 15.21
N PHE A 40 11.67 -10.11 15.89
CA PHE A 40 11.00 -10.00 17.18
C PHE A 40 11.33 -11.14 18.13
N LYS A 41 11.18 -10.86 19.43
CA LYS A 41 11.21 -11.88 20.50
C LYS A 41 9.94 -11.75 21.33
N SER A 42 9.24 -12.86 21.52
CA SER A 42 8.07 -12.89 22.40
C SER A 42 8.48 -12.86 23.87
N ASN A 43 7.68 -12.17 24.67
CA ASN A 43 7.81 -12.20 26.12
C ASN A 43 7.00 -13.38 26.67
N LYS A 44 7.64 -14.22 27.49
CA LYS A 44 7.00 -15.41 28.07
C LYS A 44 5.97 -15.11 29.16
N THR A 45 6.04 -13.93 29.79
CA THR A 45 5.21 -13.59 30.96
C THR A 45 4.13 -12.55 30.66
N LYS A 46 4.23 -11.82 29.55
CA LYS A 46 3.27 -10.80 29.14
C LYS A 46 3.01 -10.91 27.64
N PRO A 47 1.80 -10.61 27.17
CA PRO A 47 1.47 -10.62 25.74
C PRO A 47 2.05 -9.37 25.06
N VAL A 48 3.38 -9.32 24.96
CA VAL A 48 4.16 -8.26 24.32
C VAL A 48 5.30 -8.88 23.51
N ILE A 49 5.66 -8.25 22.40
CA ILE A 49 6.84 -8.58 21.61
C ILE A 49 7.89 -7.48 21.70
N TRP A 50 9.15 -7.87 21.69
CA TRP A 50 10.30 -6.97 21.58
C TRP A 50 10.75 -6.90 20.12
N CYS A 51 10.49 -5.79 19.47
CA CYS A 51 10.82 -5.54 18.08
C CYS A 51 12.28 -5.15 17.92
N HIS A 52 12.85 -5.60 16.81
CA HIS A 52 14.21 -5.30 16.38
C HIS A 52 14.21 -5.01 14.89
N THR A 53 15.18 -4.20 14.45
CA THR A 53 15.48 -4.02 13.03
C THR A 53 16.08 -5.29 12.42
N ALA A 54 16.27 -5.31 11.10
CA ALA A 54 16.86 -6.45 10.41
C ALA A 54 18.31 -6.72 10.85
N GLN A 55 18.99 -5.71 11.41
CA GLN A 55 20.34 -5.79 11.97
C GLN A 55 20.34 -6.27 13.43
N GLY A 56 19.18 -6.57 14.01
CA GLY A 56 19.04 -7.00 15.39
C GLY A 56 19.10 -5.86 16.42
N ASN A 57 19.03 -4.60 15.98
CA ASN A 57 19.00 -3.47 16.91
C ASN A 57 17.61 -3.36 17.55
N PRO A 58 17.50 -3.22 18.88
CA PRO A 58 16.21 -3.06 19.54
C PRO A 58 15.56 -1.74 19.14
N THR A 59 14.23 -1.75 18.95
CA THR A 59 13.46 -0.57 18.55
C THR A 59 12.42 -0.22 19.61
N GLU A 60 11.43 -1.08 19.78
CA GLU A 60 10.29 -0.85 20.67
C GLU A 60 9.65 -2.16 21.15
N MET A 61 8.76 -2.04 22.13
CA MET A 61 7.86 -3.12 22.52
C MET A 61 6.48 -2.88 21.95
N ARG A 62 5.85 -3.94 21.43
CA ARG A 62 4.46 -3.88 20.94
C ARG A 62 3.57 -4.82 21.73
N PRO A 63 2.46 -4.35 22.30
CA PRO A 63 1.49 -5.22 22.95
C PRO A 63 0.70 -6.03 21.93
N ALA A 64 0.09 -7.11 22.41
CA ALA A 64 -0.92 -7.83 21.65
C ALA A 64 -2.08 -6.89 21.30
N LEU A 65 -2.58 -7.05 20.07
CA LEU A 65 -3.80 -6.40 19.61
C LEU A 65 -4.98 -6.95 20.40
N THR A 66 -5.87 -6.05 20.80
CA THR A 66 -7.19 -6.44 21.31
C THR A 66 -8.08 -6.89 20.16
N ASP A 67 -9.14 -7.64 20.46
CA ASP A 67 -10.12 -8.09 19.46
C ASP A 67 -10.72 -6.91 18.70
N GLN A 68 -11.00 -5.80 19.40
CA GLN A 68 -11.51 -4.58 18.80
C GLN A 68 -10.50 -3.97 17.81
N GLN A 69 -9.21 -3.94 18.16
CA GLN A 69 -8.16 -3.42 17.27
C GLN A 69 -7.99 -4.31 16.04
N LEU A 70 -8.06 -5.62 16.22
CA LEU A 70 -8.00 -6.58 15.13
C LEU A 70 -9.19 -6.43 14.17
N GLN A 71 -10.40 -6.30 14.71
CA GLN A 71 -11.61 -6.07 13.91
C GLN A 71 -11.53 -4.75 13.14
N MET A 72 -11.05 -3.68 13.78
CA MET A 72 -10.86 -2.39 13.12
C MET A 72 -9.84 -2.49 11.99
N TYR A 73 -8.73 -3.21 12.20
CA TYR A 73 -7.73 -3.42 11.14
C TYR A 73 -8.34 -4.16 9.94
N GLN A 74 -9.06 -5.26 10.18
CA GLN A 74 -9.73 -6.01 9.11
C GLN A 74 -10.76 -5.15 8.37
N THR A 75 -11.52 -4.35 9.10
CA THR A 75 -12.50 -3.41 8.51
C THR A 75 -11.80 -2.38 7.62
N ASN A 76 -10.70 -1.80 8.09
CA ASN A 76 -9.93 -0.82 7.32
C ASN A 76 -9.32 -1.43 6.05
N GLN A 77 -8.84 -2.67 6.13
CA GLN A 77 -8.35 -3.43 4.97
C GLN A 77 -9.45 -3.61 3.91
N ILE A 78 -10.67 -3.97 4.33
CA ILE A 78 -11.81 -4.12 3.41
C ILE A 78 -12.17 -2.78 2.76
N ILE A 79 -12.25 -1.70 3.53
CA ILE A 79 -12.56 -0.36 3.01
C ILE A 79 -11.50 0.08 2.00
N ALA A 80 -10.22 -0.09 2.32
CA ALA A 80 -9.13 0.24 1.41
C ALA A 80 -9.19 -0.58 0.11
N ALA A 81 -9.50 -1.88 0.21
CA ALA A 81 -9.69 -2.73 -0.97
C ALA A 81 -10.89 -2.28 -1.83
N GLN A 82 -12.01 -1.92 -1.20
CA GLN A 82 -13.20 -1.41 -1.91
C GLN A 82 -12.94 -0.08 -2.61
N GLN A 83 -12.24 0.86 -1.94
CA GLN A 83 -11.86 2.13 -2.55
C GLN A 83 -10.98 1.91 -3.78
N ASN A 84 -10.01 1.01 -3.71
CA ASN A 84 -9.15 0.67 -4.85
C ASN A 84 -9.94 -0.01 -5.99
N ALA A 85 -10.88 -0.90 -5.67
CA ALA A 85 -11.77 -1.52 -6.65
C ALA A 85 -12.69 -0.49 -7.34
N ALA A 86 -13.26 0.45 -6.57
CA ALA A 86 -14.10 1.51 -7.11
C ALA A 86 -13.30 2.45 -8.03
N VAL A 87 -12.10 2.88 -7.61
CA VAL A 87 -11.22 3.74 -8.42
C VAL A 87 -10.79 3.03 -9.70
N SER A 88 -10.35 1.78 -9.63
CA SER A 88 -9.98 1.01 -10.84
C SER A 88 -11.14 0.84 -11.81
N SER A 89 -12.36 0.60 -11.32
CA SER A 89 -13.56 0.52 -12.16
C SER A 89 -13.90 1.85 -12.83
N GLN A 90 -13.74 2.97 -12.12
CA GLN A 90 -13.97 4.32 -12.65
C GLN A 90 -12.95 4.67 -13.74
N ILE A 91 -11.68 4.31 -13.53
CA ILE A 91 -10.61 4.54 -14.51
C ILE A 91 -10.88 3.75 -15.79
N ALA A 92 -11.29 2.47 -15.67
CA ALA A 92 -11.63 1.65 -16.83
C ALA A 92 -12.79 2.24 -17.64
N ALA A 93 -13.86 2.70 -16.96
CA ALA A 93 -15.01 3.34 -17.60
C ALA A 93 -14.63 4.66 -18.29
N ASN A 94 -13.83 5.51 -17.62
CA ASN A 94 -13.37 6.77 -18.18
C ASN A 94 -12.49 6.57 -19.43
N ASN A 95 -11.60 5.57 -19.42
CA ASN A 95 -10.74 5.27 -20.57
C ASN A 95 -11.54 4.83 -21.81
N GLN A 96 -12.63 4.07 -21.62
CA GLN A 96 -13.51 3.70 -22.72
C GLN A 96 -14.25 4.92 -23.29
N ALA A 97 -14.73 5.82 -22.42
CA ALA A 97 -15.39 7.06 -22.85
C ALA A 97 -14.44 7.98 -23.64
N ILE A 98 -13.19 8.14 -23.19
CA ILE A 98 -12.18 8.94 -23.89
C ILE A 98 -11.89 8.35 -25.28
N ASN A 99 -11.72 7.03 -25.40
CA ASN A 99 -11.47 6.38 -26.69
C ASN A 99 -12.63 6.57 -27.67
N ALA A 100 -13.88 6.47 -27.19
CA ALA A 100 -15.06 6.72 -28.01
C ALA A 100 -15.14 8.19 -28.48
N GLN A 101 -14.87 9.14 -27.59
CA GLN A 101 -14.83 10.57 -27.93
C GLN A 101 -13.72 10.89 -28.93
N THR A 102 -12.54 10.28 -28.78
CA THR A 102 -11.40 10.53 -29.67
C THR A 102 -11.70 10.11 -31.11
N MET A 103 -12.41 9.00 -31.31
CA MET A 103 -12.84 8.55 -32.64
C MET A 103 -13.83 9.52 -33.31
N GLU A 104 -14.76 10.09 -32.56
CA GLU A 104 -15.70 11.08 -33.09
C GLU A 104 -15.02 12.41 -33.41
N THR A 105 -14.10 12.87 -32.56
CA THR A 105 -13.29 14.08 -32.83
C THR A 105 -12.43 13.91 -34.08
N LEU A 106 -11.80 12.74 -34.28
CA LEU A 106 -11.00 12.47 -35.48
C LEU A 106 -11.83 12.47 -36.77
N LYS A 107 -13.08 11.99 -36.73
CA LYS A 107 -14.01 12.09 -37.88
C LYS A 107 -14.40 13.53 -38.17
N GLN A 108 -14.62 14.35 -37.14
CA GLN A 108 -14.92 15.77 -37.28
C GLN A 108 -13.74 16.56 -37.88
N VAL A 109 -12.51 16.34 -37.39
CA VAL A 109 -11.31 16.98 -37.92
C VAL A 109 -11.08 16.58 -39.39
N ARG A 110 -11.28 15.30 -39.74
CA ARG A 110 -11.17 14.84 -41.13
C ARG A 110 -12.24 15.45 -42.06
N ARG A 111 -13.43 15.80 -41.57
CA ARG A 111 -14.47 16.50 -42.37
C ARG A 111 -14.29 18.01 -42.46
N GLY A 112 -13.50 18.62 -41.56
CA GLY A 112 -13.27 20.07 -41.51
C GLY A 112 -12.00 20.55 -42.22
N GLY A 113 -11.15 19.65 -42.72
CA GLY A 113 -9.96 20.00 -43.48
C GLY A 113 -10.27 20.32 -44.95
N TYR A 114 -10.49 21.61 -45.24
CA TYR A 114 -10.24 22.22 -46.55
C TYR A 114 -8.90 22.95 -46.50
#